data_AF-I3CZX6-F1
#
_entry.id   AF-I3CZX6-F1
#
_cell.length_a   1.000
_cell.length_b   1.000
_cell.length_c   1.000
_cell.angle_alpha   90.00
_cell.angle_beta   90.00
_cell.angle_gamma   90.00
#
_symmetry.space_group_name_H-M   'P 1'
#
loop_
_entity.id
_entity.type
_entity.pdbx_description
1 polymer ?
#
loop_
_entity_poly.entity_id
_entity_poly.type
_entity_poly.pdbx_seq_one_letter_code
_entity_poly.pdbx_strand_id
1 'polypeptide(L)' 'MSEKIKIISIKLENYRQYMGVQTVDFPSRDDGFAAIIGENGAGKSNLLNSINWCFYKKEPHTKKMKDIV' A
#
# COMPACT_ATOMS: atom_id res chain seq x y z
N MET A 1 5.22 21.45 -19.40
CA MET A 1 5.33 20.71 -18.13
C MET A 1 4.63 19.39 -18.32
N SER A 2 5.32 18.26 -18.19
CA SER A 2 4.64 16.96 -18.19
C SER A 2 3.87 16.79 -16.88
N GLU A 3 2.61 16.38 -16.95
CA GLU A 3 1.84 16.04 -15.76
C GLU A 3 2.50 14.83 -15.08
N LYS A 4 2.85 14.99 -13.80
CA LYS A 4 3.41 13.90 -12.99
C LYS A 4 2.26 13.21 -12.26
N ILE A 5 2.16 11.90 -12.45
CA ILE A 5 1.20 11.07 -11.70
C ILE A 5 1.56 11.11 -10.22
N LYS A 6 0.56 11.37 -9.36
CA LYS A 6 0.68 11.40 -7.91
C LYS A 6 -0.45 10.58 -7.28
N ILE A 7 -0.12 9.79 -6.27
CA ILE A 7 -1.10 9.16 -5.38
C ILE A 7 -1.39 10.16 -4.26
N ILE A 8 -2.65 10.54 -4.11
CA ILE A 8 -3.09 11.55 -3.11
C ILE A 8 -3.52 10.86 -1.82
N SER A 9 -4.33 9.81 -1.93
CA SER A 9 -4.79 9.04 -0.79
C SER A 9 -5.15 7.61 -1.18
N ILE A 10 -5.30 6.76 -0.17
CA ILE A 10 -5.85 5.41 -0.31
C ILE A 10 -6.84 5.15 0.82
N LYS A 11 -8.00 4.58 0.45
CA LYS A 11 -9.02 4.11 1.39
C LYS A 11 -9.12 2.60 1.30
N LEU A 12 -8.98 1.94 2.43
CA LEU A 12 -9.03 0.48 2.58
C LEU A 12 -10.20 0.12 3.47
N GLU A 13 -10.91 -0.96 3.14
CA GLU A 13 -11.97 -1.50 3.97
C GLU A 13 -11.75 -2.99 4.17
N ASN A 14 -11.55 -3.41 5.41
CA ASN A 14 -11.34 -4.81 5.80
C ASN A 14 -10.25 -5.52 4.96
N TYR A 15 -9.15 -4.82 4.68
CA TYR A 15 -8.06 -5.32 3.84
C TYR A 15 -6.93 -5.92 4.70
N ARG A 16 -6.84 -7.24 4.76
CA ARG A 16 -5.83 -7.97 5.56
C ARG A 16 -5.89 -7.53 7.03
N GLN A 17 -4.79 -7.04 7.62
CA GLN A 17 -4.79 -6.57 9.01
C GLN A 17 -5.40 -5.16 9.21
N TYR A 18 -5.75 -4.46 8.12
CA TYR A 18 -6.44 -3.17 8.19
C TYR A 18 -7.94 -3.39 8.38
N MET A 19 -8.36 -3.52 9.64
CA MET A 19 -9.75 -3.76 10.03
C MET A 19 -10.60 -2.49 9.92
N GLY A 20 -11.85 -2.63 9.49
CA GLY A 20 -12.74 -1.50 9.26
C GLY A 20 -12.26 -0.61 8.11
N VAL A 21 -12.69 0.65 8.13
CA VAL A 21 -12.31 1.66 7.13
C VAL A 21 -11.05 2.40 7.58
N GLN A 22 -9.98 2.31 6.80
CA GLN A 22 -8.71 2.99 7.02
C GLN A 22 -8.43 3.93 5.86
N THR A 23 -8.03 5.17 6.15
CA THR A 23 -7.64 6.16 5.13
C THR A 23 -6.23 6.64 5.40
N VAL A 24 -5.40 6.66 4.35
CA VAL A 24 -4.04 7.21 4.40
C VAL A 24 -3.91 8.28 3.33
N ASP A 25 -3.56 9.50 3.76
CA ASP A 25 -3.25 10.62 2.88
C ASP A 25 -1.74 10.74 2.70
N PHE A 26 -1.28 10.90 1.46
CA PHE A 26 0.14 10.98 1.12
C PHE A 26 0.57 12.45 0.93
N PRO A 27 1.73 12.84 1.48
CA PRO A 27 2.27 14.19 1.28
C PRO A 27 2.61 14.46 -0.18
N SER A 28 2.65 15.74 -0.58
CA SER A 28 3.26 16.13 -1.86
C SER A 28 4.77 15.88 -1.85
N ARG A 29 5.34 15.75 -3.04
CA ARG A 29 6.81 15.78 -3.18
C ARG A 29 7.40 17.12 -2.73
N ASP A 30 6.62 18.19 -2.83
CA ASP A 30 6.99 19.52 -2.34
C ASP A 30 7.02 19.56 -0.80
N ASP A 31 6.23 18.69 -0.15
CA ASP A 31 6.19 18.54 1.30
C ASP A 31 7.27 17.56 1.81
N GLY A 32 7.99 16.88 0.91
CA GLY A 32 9.11 15.99 1.21
C GLY A 32 8.88 14.53 0.80
N PHE A 33 9.41 13.61 1.63
CA PHE A 33 9.35 12.17 1.41
C PHE A 33 8.57 11.47 2.53
N ALA A 34 7.65 10.57 2.16
CA ALA A 34 6.90 9.77 3.11
C ALA A 34 7.65 8.48 3.48
N ALA A 35 7.79 8.21 4.78
CA ALA A 35 8.31 6.95 5.28
C ALA A 35 7.21 6.17 6.01
N ILE A 36 7.03 4.90 5.66
CA ILE A 36 6.10 3.98 6.35
C ILE A 36 6.93 3.13 7.31
N ILE A 37 6.77 3.37 8.62
CA ILE A 37 7.54 2.73 9.70
C ILE A 37 6.59 1.90 10.57
N GLY A 38 7.10 0.82 11.14
CA GLY A 38 6.35 -0.07 12.01
C GLY A 38 7.09 -1.40 12.20
N GLU A 39 6.61 -2.24 13.12
CA GLU A 39 7.22 -3.53 13.42
C GLU A 39 7.05 -4.55 12.27
N ASN A 40 7.81 -5.64 12.32
CA ASN A 40 7.62 -6.76 11.41
C ASN A 40 6.23 -7.38 11.64
N GLY A 41 5.49 -7.61 10.56
CA GLY A 41 4.11 -8.08 10.66
C GLY A 41 3.07 -6.97 10.87
N ALA A 42 3.46 -5.72 11.15
CA ALA A 42 2.51 -4.61 11.35
C ALA A 42 1.76 -4.17 10.07
N GLY A 43 2.15 -4.69 8.90
CA GLY A 43 1.39 -4.49 7.67
C GLY A 43 1.96 -3.59 6.60
N LYS A 44 3.18 -3.07 6.77
CA LYS A 44 3.84 -2.15 5.82
C LYS A 44 3.80 -2.64 4.37
N SER A 45 4.20 -3.88 4.10
CA SER A 45 4.15 -4.48 2.76
C SER A 45 2.72 -4.71 2.26
N ASN A 46 1.75 -4.90 3.16
CA ASN A 46 0.34 -5.00 2.80
C ASN A 46 -0.22 -3.63 2.37
N LEU A 47 0.20 -2.52 2.99
CA LEU A 47 -0.14 -1.18 2.49
C LEU A 47 0.37 -0.99 1.06
N LEU A 48 1.62 -1.40 0.77
CA LEU A 48 2.16 -1.34 -0.60
C LEU A 48 1.39 -2.25 -1.58
N ASN A 49 1.02 -3.46 -1.16
CA ASN A 49 0.15 -4.34 -1.96
C ASN A 49 -1.21 -3.70 -2.24
N SER A 50 -1.79 -2.99 -1.27
CA SER A 50 -3.12 -2.41 -1.42
C SER A 50 -3.15 -1.35 -2.54
N ILE A 51 -2.08 -0.56 -2.66
CA ILE A 51 -1.90 0.40 -3.76
C ILE A 51 -1.91 -0.35 -5.11
N ASN A 52 -1.10 -1.42 -5.22
CA ASN A 52 -1.04 -2.23 -6.43
C ASN A 52 -2.38 -2.92 -6.75
N TRP A 53 -3.10 -3.38 -5.72
CA TRP A 53 -4.39 -4.02 -5.89
C TRP A 53 -5.46 -3.05 -6.38
N CYS A 54 -5.48 -1.81 -5.85
CA CYS A 54 -6.40 -0.76 -6.29
C CYS A 54 -6.24 -0.47 -7.79
N PHE A 55 -5.00 -0.31 -8.28
CA PHE A 55 -4.73 0.05 -9.68
C PHE A 55 -4.70 -1.13 -10.65
N TYR A 56 -4.17 -2.29 -10.21
CA TYR A 56 -3.80 -3.38 -11.12
C TYR A 56 -4.36 -4.74 -10.72
N LYS A 57 -5.10 -4.85 -9.60
CA LYS A 57 -5.61 -6.11 -9.06
C LYS A 57 -4.52 -7.17 -8.85
N LYS A 58 -3.31 -6.73 -8.49
CA LYS A 58 -2.14 -7.58 -8.20
C LYS A 58 -1.60 -7.32 -6.80
N GLU A 59 -1.15 -8.38 -6.13
CA GLU A 59 -0.50 -8.30 -4.81
C GLU A 59 0.91 -8.92 -4.86
N PRO A 60 1.92 -8.19 -5.36
CA PRO A 60 3.25 -8.74 -5.64
C PRO A 60 4.01 -9.19 -4.40
N HIS A 61 3.69 -8.64 -3.21
CA HIS A 61 4.34 -9.01 -1.94
C HIS A 61 3.57 -10.09 -1.17
N THR A 62 2.78 -10.90 -1.87
CA THR A 62 2.24 -12.13 -1.29
C THR A 62 3.36 -13.17 -1.16
N LYS A 63 3.37 -13.93 -0.06
CA LYS A 63 4.21 -15.14 -0.01
C LYS A 63 3.73 -16.02 -1.15
N LYS A 64 4.58 -16.23 -2.17
CA LYS A 64 4.41 -17.38 -3.05
C LYS A 64 4.41 -18.59 -2.12
N MET A 65 3.32 -19.34 -2.12
CA MET A 65 3.40 -20.72 -1.67
C MET A 65 4.52 -21.32 -2.51
N LYS A 66 5.65 -21.68 -1.91
CA LYS A 66 6.51 -22.66 -2.57
C LYS A 66 5.59 -23.86 -2.69
N ASP A 67 5.21 -24.20 -3.91
CA ASP A 67 4.48 -25.43 -4.17
C ASP A 67 5.24 -26.52 -3.42
N ILE A 68 4.61 -27.04 -2.35
CA ILE A 68 5.08 -28.23 -1.68
C ILE A 68 4.73 -29.32 -2.69
N VAL A 69 5.68 -29.60 -3.57
CA VAL A 69 5.74 -30.79 -4.42
C VAL A 69 7.01 -31.52 -4.05
#